data_AF-A0A853DT74-F1
#
_entry.id   AF-A0A853DT74-F1
#
_cell.length_a   1.000
_cell.length_b   1.000
_cell.length_c   1.000
_cell.angle_alpha   90.00
_cell.angle_beta   90.00
_cell.angle_gamma   90.00
#
_symmetry.space_group_name_H-M   'P 1'
#
loop_
_entity.id
_entity.type
_entity.pdbx_description
1 polymer ?
#
loop_
_entity_poly.entity_id
_entity_poly.type
_entity_poly.pdbx_seq_one_letter_code
_entity_poly.pdbx_strand_id
1 'polypeptide(L)'
;MDVPFVWIDVFAERALAGNPLPLVPDADALSDEQLRAIAREFNQSETTFLCRPTAPEADARLRSLTPAGVEVGGAGHNAMGAWIWLAGSGRLDPGRDAFVQQIGDDLLPVRVSSADGIVRVTMEQSRPRFPGRFADREALAASLGLPVDGLAAGRRPEVGDTGAEHLLVPATTREAVDAAVPDQAALKAVLAGAGAEGCYLYTAAVDPSSGTHAYARFFNPTVGIAEDPATGTAAGPLAALLVRDGLAAAGAPVVIEQGRSLGRPSRIVVTVDGDRVALTGSGVVAAAGTLFL
;
A
#
# COMPACT_ATOMS: atom_id res chain seq x y z
N MET A 1 28.61 15.69 3.60
CA MET A 1 27.41 15.83 4.42
C MET A 1 26.95 14.43 4.76
N ASP A 2 26.85 14.12 6.04
CA ASP A 2 26.44 12.80 6.50
C ASP A 2 24.93 12.79 6.70
N VAL A 3 24.22 11.94 5.96
CA VAL A 3 22.75 11.88 5.98
C VAL A 3 22.31 10.50 6.50
N PRO A 4 21.79 10.40 7.73
CA PRO A 4 21.30 9.13 8.26
C PRO A 4 20.05 8.69 7.50
N PHE A 5 19.93 7.38 7.30
CA PHE A 5 18.72 6.76 6.76
C PHE A 5 18.40 5.48 7.52
N VAL A 6 17.14 5.08 7.42
CA VAL A 6 16.66 3.77 7.86
C VAL A 6 15.88 3.11 6.75
N TRP A 7 15.87 1.79 6.76
CA TRP A 7 15.10 0.96 5.84
C TRP A 7 14.03 0.26 6.64
N ILE A 8 12.77 0.51 6.31
CA ILE A 8 11.62 -0.01 7.04
C ILE A 8 10.85 -0.94 6.11
N ASP A 9 10.59 -2.16 6.56
CA ASP A 9 9.72 -3.08 5.87
C ASP A 9 8.31 -2.94 6.44
N VAL A 10 7.39 -2.35 5.66
CA VAL A 10 6.01 -2.03 6.05
C VAL A 10 5.10 -3.21 5.71
N PHE A 11 4.04 -3.45 6.51
CA PHE A 11 3.19 -4.65 6.44
C PHE A 11 3.96 -5.96 6.68
N ALA A 12 5.08 -5.87 7.40
CA ALA A 12 5.96 -6.98 7.71
C ALA A 12 5.99 -7.31 9.21
N GLU A 13 6.11 -8.60 9.50
CA GLU A 13 6.36 -9.14 10.85
C GLU A 13 7.85 -9.43 11.09
N ARG A 14 8.67 -9.42 10.02
CA ARG A 14 10.12 -9.69 10.06
C ARG A 14 10.84 -8.93 8.96
N ALA A 15 12.15 -8.75 9.13
CA ALA A 15 12.96 -8.07 8.14
C ALA A 15 12.99 -8.84 6.80
N LEU A 16 13.19 -8.11 5.71
CA LEU A 16 13.22 -8.56 4.33
C LEU A 16 11.88 -9.12 3.83
N ALA A 17 10.77 -8.68 4.43
CA ALA A 17 9.40 -8.96 4.00
C ALA A 17 8.64 -7.65 3.78
N GLY A 18 7.33 -7.66 3.52
CA GLY A 18 6.58 -6.40 3.40
C GLY A 18 6.94 -5.53 2.19
N ASN A 19 6.46 -4.29 2.21
CA ASN A 19 6.81 -3.25 1.25
C ASN A 19 7.98 -2.39 1.79
N PRO A 20 9.16 -2.38 1.14
CA PRO A 20 10.32 -1.65 1.62
C PRO A 20 10.15 -0.14 1.49
N LEU A 21 10.52 0.58 2.53
CA LEU A 21 10.51 2.04 2.60
C LEU A 21 11.83 2.57 3.16
N PRO A 22 12.69 3.14 2.33
CA PRO A 22 13.77 4.01 2.77
C PRO A 22 13.19 5.30 3.36
N LEU A 23 13.70 5.68 4.52
CA LEU A 23 13.30 6.89 5.25
C LEU A 23 14.54 7.69 5.65
N VAL A 24 14.52 8.99 5.38
CA VAL A 24 15.50 9.96 5.89
C VAL A 24 14.85 10.76 7.02
N PRO A 25 15.26 10.56 8.28
CA PRO A 25 14.58 11.15 9.45
C PRO A 25 14.61 12.66 9.62
N ASP A 26 15.67 13.31 9.14
CA ASP A 26 15.96 14.72 9.46
C ASP A 26 16.39 15.43 8.16
N ALA A 27 15.43 15.64 7.26
CA ALA A 27 15.69 16.05 5.88
C ALA A 27 15.68 17.57 5.63
N ASP A 28 15.51 18.41 6.65
CA ASP A 28 15.36 19.87 6.49
C ASP A 28 16.56 20.57 5.84
N ALA A 29 17.76 20.00 5.98
CA ALA A 29 18.99 20.56 5.42
C ALA A 29 19.22 20.16 3.95
N LEU A 30 18.39 19.27 3.40
CA LEU A 30 18.53 18.76 2.04
C LEU A 30 17.77 19.64 1.05
N SER A 31 18.42 19.98 -0.06
CA SER A 31 17.77 20.60 -1.22
C SER A 31 16.88 19.62 -1.97
N ASP A 32 15.91 20.12 -2.73
CA ASP A 32 15.05 19.27 -3.58
C ASP A 32 15.85 18.44 -4.59
N GLU A 33 16.99 18.95 -5.07
CA GLU A 33 17.90 18.18 -5.93
C GLU A 33 18.49 16.97 -5.19
N GLN A 34 18.90 17.16 -3.93
CA GLN A 34 19.40 16.08 -3.08
C GLN A 34 18.28 15.07 -2.75
N LEU A 35 17.06 15.52 -2.44
CA LEU A 35 15.94 14.60 -2.19
C LEU A 35 15.68 13.70 -3.41
N ARG A 36 15.64 14.28 -4.62
CA ARG A 36 15.47 13.51 -5.86
C ARG A 36 16.64 12.57 -6.13
N ALA A 37 17.87 13.02 -5.89
CA ALA A 37 19.06 12.19 -6.06
C ALA A 37 19.07 11.00 -5.10
N ILE A 38 18.72 11.20 -3.83
CA ILE A 38 18.62 10.15 -2.81
C ILE A 38 17.51 9.15 -3.17
N ALA A 39 16.32 9.63 -3.54
CA ALA A 39 15.22 8.74 -3.93
C ALA A 39 15.59 7.86 -5.14
N ARG A 40 16.31 8.43 -6.11
CA ARG A 40 16.85 7.68 -7.25
C ARG A 40 17.92 6.67 -6.85
N GLU A 41 18.80 7.03 -5.92
CA GLU A 41 19.86 6.13 -5.42
C GLU A 41 19.28 4.92 -4.68
N PHE A 42 18.28 5.13 -3.81
CA PHE A 42 17.63 4.02 -3.11
C PHE A 42 16.76 3.15 -4.02
N ASN A 43 16.22 3.72 -5.09
CA ASN A 43 15.48 3.02 -6.14
C ASN A 43 14.38 2.08 -5.61
N GLN A 44 13.65 2.52 -4.59
CA GLN A 44 12.42 1.87 -4.10
C GLN A 44 11.19 2.59 -4.66
N SER A 45 9.99 2.02 -4.51
CA SER A 45 8.75 2.63 -5.02
C SER A 45 8.61 4.09 -4.57
N GLU A 46 8.97 4.36 -3.31
CA GLU A 46 9.08 5.68 -2.73
C GLU A 46 10.23 5.75 -1.73
N THR A 47 10.76 6.95 -1.50
CA THR A 47 11.59 7.31 -0.35
C THR A 47 10.90 8.42 0.42
N THR A 48 10.70 8.22 1.73
CA THR A 48 10.11 9.24 2.60
C THR A 48 11.20 10.08 3.26
N PHE A 49 10.96 11.37 3.35
CA PHE A 49 11.80 12.35 4.02
C PHE A 49 10.96 13.03 5.09
N LEU A 50 11.42 12.94 6.34
CA LEU A 50 10.80 13.64 7.46
C LEU A 50 11.36 15.06 7.54
N CYS A 51 10.45 16.03 7.50
CA CYS A 51 10.75 17.45 7.58
C CYS A 51 10.03 18.08 8.77
N ARG A 52 10.47 19.28 9.17
CA ARG A 52 9.71 20.11 10.10
C ARG A 52 8.35 20.46 9.49
N PRO A 53 7.26 20.28 10.25
CA PRO A 53 5.95 20.80 9.89
C PRO A 53 5.96 22.29 9.59
N THR A 54 5.20 22.69 8.58
CA THR A 54 4.93 24.11 8.31
C THR A 54 3.55 24.53 8.85
N ALA A 55 2.65 23.56 9.06
CA ALA A 55 1.39 23.77 9.75
C ALA A 55 1.56 23.54 11.25
N PRO A 56 1.07 24.45 12.13
CA PRO A 56 1.22 24.30 13.58
C PRO A 56 0.43 23.14 14.17
N GLU A 57 -0.60 22.65 13.48
CA GLU A 57 -1.42 21.50 13.90
C GLU A 57 -0.76 20.15 13.56
N ALA A 58 0.26 20.13 12.71
CA ALA A 58 0.91 18.90 12.27
C ALA A 58 2.03 18.46 13.24
N ASP A 59 2.00 17.18 13.61
CA ASP A 59 3.02 16.54 14.44
C ASP A 59 4.25 16.12 13.62
N ALA A 60 4.07 15.78 12.35
CA ALA A 60 5.16 15.42 11.43
C ALA A 60 4.82 15.85 10.00
N ARG A 61 5.83 16.26 9.22
CA ARG A 61 5.69 16.52 7.78
C ARG A 61 6.50 15.51 6.98
N LEU A 62 5.84 14.89 6.02
CA LEU A 62 6.39 13.84 5.20
C LEU A 62 6.42 14.30 3.75
N ARG A 63 7.57 14.18 3.11
CA ARG A 63 7.74 14.33 1.67
C ARG A 63 8.16 12.99 1.11
N SER A 64 7.44 12.47 0.14
CA SER A 64 7.73 11.14 -0.43
C SER A 64 8.02 11.27 -1.91
N LEU A 65 9.13 10.73 -2.37
CA LEU A 65 9.54 10.83 -3.78
C LEU A 65 9.74 9.45 -4.40
N THR A 66 9.29 9.29 -5.64
CA THR A 66 9.62 8.13 -6.47
C THR A 66 11.07 8.23 -6.99
N PRO A 67 11.65 7.15 -7.55
CA PRO A 67 12.98 7.19 -8.16
C PRO A 67 13.10 8.14 -9.35
N ALA A 68 11.97 8.43 -10.01
CA ALA A 68 11.90 9.42 -11.08
C ALA A 68 11.96 10.88 -10.58
N GLY A 69 11.98 11.08 -9.26
CA GLY A 69 12.00 12.40 -8.62
C GLY A 69 10.63 13.09 -8.57
N VAL A 70 9.55 12.33 -8.81
CA VAL A 70 8.17 12.81 -8.66
C VAL A 70 7.77 12.69 -7.19
N GLU A 71 7.38 13.81 -6.59
CA GLU A 71 6.82 13.84 -5.24
C GLU A 71 5.39 13.31 -5.28
N VAL A 72 5.11 12.34 -4.41
CA VAL A 72 3.79 11.69 -4.31
C VAL A 72 3.03 12.23 -3.11
N GLY A 73 1.75 12.53 -3.33
CA GLY A 73 0.81 12.85 -2.26
C GLY A 73 0.20 11.59 -1.65
N GLY A 74 -0.66 11.80 -0.65
CA GLY A 74 -1.43 10.73 -0.02
C GLY A 74 -0.67 9.90 1.01
N ALA A 75 -1.44 9.22 1.86
CA ALA A 75 -0.94 8.39 2.95
C ALA A 75 -1.09 6.90 2.63
N GLY A 76 0.02 6.27 2.23
CA GLY A 76 0.13 4.84 1.95
C GLY A 76 1.22 4.19 2.81
N HIS A 77 1.92 3.20 2.26
CA HIS A 77 3.02 2.55 3.00
C HIS A 77 4.14 3.54 3.36
N ASN A 78 4.35 4.56 2.52
CA ASN A 78 5.28 5.68 2.74
C ASN A 78 5.03 6.43 4.06
N ALA A 79 3.76 6.75 4.34
CA ALA A 79 3.34 7.41 5.57
C ALA A 79 3.38 6.43 6.75
N MET A 80 2.86 5.22 6.55
CA MET A 80 2.80 4.20 7.58
C MET A 80 4.19 3.86 8.12
N GLY A 81 5.17 3.64 7.25
CA GLY A 81 6.55 3.35 7.66
C GLY A 81 7.18 4.49 8.47
N ALA A 82 6.97 5.74 8.05
CA ALA A 82 7.45 6.90 8.80
C ALA A 82 6.88 6.94 10.23
N TRP A 83 5.58 6.67 10.40
CA TRP A 83 4.93 6.63 11.71
C TRP A 83 5.35 5.43 12.57
N ILE A 84 5.59 4.26 11.96
CA ILE A 84 6.18 3.10 12.64
C ILE A 84 7.55 3.49 13.22
N TRP A 85 8.38 4.16 12.42
CA TRP A 85 9.70 4.58 12.85
C TRP A 85 9.66 5.71 13.89
N LEU A 86 8.80 6.71 13.74
CA LEU A 86 8.64 7.79 14.73
C LEU A 86 8.27 7.23 16.12
N ALA A 87 7.33 6.27 16.17
CA ALA A 87 6.96 5.60 17.39
C ALA A 87 8.10 4.74 17.96
N GLY A 88 8.74 3.92 17.13
CA GLY A 88 9.82 3.03 17.55
C GLY A 88 11.12 3.74 17.95
N SER A 89 11.35 4.96 17.45
CA SER A 89 12.52 5.78 17.78
C SER A 89 12.36 6.59 19.08
N GLY A 90 11.19 6.54 19.72
CA GLY A 90 10.90 7.32 20.93
C GLY A 90 10.72 8.82 20.67
N ARG A 91 10.45 9.23 19.42
CA ARG A 91 10.21 10.64 19.04
C ARG A 91 8.77 11.10 19.26
N LEU A 92 7.86 10.19 19.61
CA LEU A 92 6.47 10.51 19.91
C LEU A 92 6.24 10.56 21.43
N ASP A 93 5.24 11.36 21.84
CA ASP A 93 4.74 11.35 23.22
C ASP A 93 4.04 10.00 23.50
N PRO A 94 4.52 9.18 24.45
CA PRO A 94 3.93 7.87 24.75
C PRO A 94 2.52 7.95 25.33
N GLY A 95 2.07 9.14 25.78
CA GLY A 95 0.71 9.37 26.28
C GLY A 95 -0.32 9.68 25.18
N ARG A 96 0.10 9.79 23.92
CA ARG A 96 -0.76 10.12 22.77
C ARG A 96 -0.87 8.94 21.81
N ASP A 97 -2.08 8.68 21.32
CA ASP A 97 -2.36 7.68 20.30
C ASP A 97 -2.89 8.29 18.99
N ALA A 98 -3.16 9.59 18.96
CA ALA A 98 -3.68 10.34 17.83
C ALA A 98 -2.77 11.51 17.47
N PHE A 99 -2.46 11.59 16.18
CA PHE A 99 -1.53 12.55 15.61
C PHE A 99 -2.05 13.09 14.27
N VAL A 100 -1.44 14.16 13.80
CA VAL A 100 -1.70 14.77 12.50
C VAL A 100 -0.42 14.76 11.68
N GLN A 101 -0.50 14.22 10.46
CA GLN A 101 0.59 14.26 9.50
C GLN A 101 0.32 15.26 8.39
N GLN A 102 1.35 16.00 8.00
CA GLN A 102 1.34 16.90 6.86
C GLN A 102 1.96 16.21 5.64
N ILE A 103 1.19 16.06 4.56
CA ILE A 103 1.65 15.54 3.27
C ILE A 103 1.24 16.54 2.19
N GLY A 104 2.22 17.23 1.59
CA GLY A 104 1.91 18.41 0.78
C GLY A 104 1.17 19.46 1.60
N ASP A 105 -0.03 19.83 1.14
CA ASP A 105 -0.94 20.76 1.82
C ASP A 105 -1.99 20.05 2.69
N ASP A 106 -2.05 18.72 2.64
CA ASP A 106 -3.03 17.93 3.38
C ASP A 106 -2.60 17.69 4.83
N LEU A 107 -3.54 17.85 5.75
CA LEU A 107 -3.41 17.47 7.16
C LEU A 107 -4.27 16.23 7.43
N LEU A 108 -3.62 15.10 7.60
CA LEU A 108 -4.29 13.80 7.69
C LEU A 108 -4.16 13.23 9.10
N PRO A 109 -5.25 12.68 9.68
CA PRO A 109 -5.17 12.02 10.97
C PRO A 109 -4.43 10.69 10.84
N VAL A 110 -3.67 10.35 11.88
CA VAL A 110 -3.01 9.06 12.01
C VAL A 110 -3.07 8.60 13.45
N ARG A 111 -3.38 7.33 13.65
CA ARG A 111 -3.39 6.72 14.98
C ARG A 111 -2.22 5.77 15.12
N VAL A 112 -1.58 5.81 16.28
CA VAL A 112 -0.47 4.93 16.64
C VAL A 112 -0.86 4.19 17.90
N SER A 113 -0.70 2.87 17.89
CA SER A 113 -0.88 2.03 19.06
C SER A 113 0.32 1.11 19.21
N SER A 114 0.63 0.73 20.45
CA SER A 114 1.67 -0.24 20.75
C SER A 114 1.10 -1.29 21.69
N ALA A 115 1.21 -2.55 21.28
CA ALA A 115 0.81 -3.69 22.09
C ALA A 115 1.86 -4.80 21.91
N ASP A 116 2.30 -5.40 23.03
CA ASP A 116 3.32 -6.45 23.05
C ASP A 116 4.62 -6.08 22.33
N GLY A 117 5.00 -4.79 22.40
CA GLY A 117 6.19 -4.25 21.72
C GLY A 117 6.03 -4.07 20.21
N ILE A 118 4.85 -4.35 19.65
CA ILE A 118 4.53 -4.16 18.23
C ILE A 118 3.80 -2.83 18.06
N VAL A 119 4.44 -1.91 17.33
CA VAL A 119 3.82 -0.68 16.86
C VAL A 119 2.86 -1.00 15.72
N ARG A 120 1.63 -0.50 15.81
CA ARG A 120 0.64 -0.50 14.74
C ARG A 120 0.20 0.92 14.44
N VAL A 121 0.17 1.25 13.16
CA VAL A 121 -0.28 2.53 12.64
C VAL A 121 -1.57 2.32 11.88
N THR A 122 -2.56 3.15 12.16
CA THR A 122 -3.85 3.16 11.48
C THR A 122 -4.08 4.50 10.79
N MET A 123 -4.42 4.44 9.51
CA MET A 123 -4.75 5.61 8.68
C MET A 123 -6.13 5.40 8.05
N GLU A 124 -6.90 6.47 7.96
CA GLU A 124 -8.21 6.43 7.30
C GLU A 124 -8.05 6.71 5.81
N GLN A 125 -8.73 5.90 5.01
CA GLN A 125 -8.84 6.09 3.57
C GLN A 125 -10.16 6.80 3.24
N SER A 126 -10.29 7.27 1.99
CA SER A 126 -11.56 7.84 1.54
C SER A 126 -12.67 6.80 1.55
N ARG A 127 -13.92 7.27 1.65
CA ARG A 127 -15.09 6.39 1.57
C ARG A 127 -15.03 5.51 0.30
N PRO A 128 -15.40 4.24 0.39
CA PRO A 128 -15.29 3.32 -0.73
C PRO A 128 -16.27 3.69 -1.84
N ARG A 129 -15.77 3.75 -3.08
CA ARG A 129 -16.56 3.93 -4.29
C ARG A 129 -16.29 2.78 -5.26
N PHE A 130 -17.32 2.44 -6.04
CA PHE A 130 -17.23 1.43 -7.10
C PHE A 130 -17.74 2.02 -8.42
N PRO A 131 -16.94 2.87 -9.09
CA PRO A 131 -17.41 3.69 -10.21
C PRO A 131 -17.82 2.89 -11.45
N GLY A 132 -17.33 1.66 -11.61
CA GLY A 132 -17.62 0.89 -12.81
C GLY A 132 -17.22 -0.57 -12.74
N ARG A 133 -17.58 -1.31 -13.79
CA ARG A 133 -17.26 -2.73 -14.00
C ARG A 133 -16.55 -2.90 -15.33
N PHE A 134 -15.64 -3.87 -15.40
CA PHE A 134 -15.00 -4.24 -16.64
C PHE A 134 -15.63 -5.52 -17.21
N ALA A 135 -16.07 -5.46 -18.47
CA ALA A 135 -16.89 -6.51 -19.08
C ALA A 135 -16.11 -7.53 -19.91
N ASP A 136 -15.03 -7.10 -20.58
CA ASP A 136 -14.26 -7.93 -21.52
C ASP A 136 -13.31 -8.88 -20.76
N ARG A 137 -13.81 -10.05 -20.39
CA ARG A 137 -13.06 -11.02 -19.58
C ARG A 137 -11.95 -11.68 -20.37
N GLU A 138 -12.16 -11.87 -21.66
CA GLU A 138 -11.21 -12.46 -22.60
C GLU A 138 -9.98 -11.56 -22.73
N ALA A 139 -10.17 -10.26 -22.98
CA ALA A 139 -9.07 -9.31 -23.04
C ALA A 139 -8.35 -9.20 -21.69
N LEU A 140 -9.09 -9.17 -20.59
CA LEU A 140 -8.51 -9.12 -19.24
C LEU A 140 -7.66 -10.36 -18.94
N ALA A 141 -8.18 -11.56 -19.17
CA ALA A 141 -7.46 -12.80 -18.93
C ALA A 141 -6.20 -12.89 -19.79
N ALA A 142 -6.31 -12.56 -21.08
CA ALA A 142 -5.18 -12.50 -22.00
C ALA A 142 -4.10 -11.51 -21.53
N SER A 143 -4.51 -10.32 -21.07
CA SER A 143 -3.57 -9.31 -20.55
C SER A 143 -2.83 -9.74 -19.28
N LEU A 144 -3.41 -10.64 -18.49
CA LEU A 144 -2.81 -11.20 -17.28
C LEU A 144 -2.00 -12.49 -17.53
N GLY A 145 -1.97 -12.97 -18.78
CA GLY A 145 -1.34 -14.24 -19.13
C GLY A 145 -2.08 -15.46 -18.57
N LEU A 146 -3.39 -15.35 -18.35
CA LEU A 146 -4.24 -16.38 -17.76
C LEU A 146 -5.25 -16.93 -18.77
N PRO A 147 -5.67 -18.20 -18.63
CA PRO A 147 -6.87 -18.66 -19.29
C PRO A 147 -8.11 -17.98 -18.65
N VAL A 148 -9.19 -17.84 -19.43
CA VAL A 148 -10.41 -17.11 -18.99
C VAL A 148 -11.05 -17.75 -17.75
N ASP A 149 -10.94 -19.06 -17.59
CA ASP A 149 -11.40 -19.82 -16.42
C ASP A 149 -10.49 -19.65 -15.18
N GLY A 150 -9.31 -19.06 -15.34
CA GLY A 150 -8.51 -18.53 -14.23
C GLY A 150 -9.20 -17.34 -13.55
N LEU A 151 -10.10 -16.64 -14.24
CA LEU A 151 -10.93 -15.57 -13.68
C LEU A 151 -12.26 -16.13 -13.15
N ALA A 152 -12.65 -15.74 -11.94
CA ALA A 152 -13.86 -16.23 -11.30
C ALA A 152 -15.11 -15.83 -12.10
N ALA A 153 -15.93 -16.80 -12.49
CA ALA A 153 -17.15 -16.50 -13.26
C ALA A 153 -18.28 -15.87 -12.44
N GLY A 154 -18.32 -16.14 -11.13
CA GLY A 154 -19.36 -15.67 -10.22
C GLY A 154 -19.16 -14.25 -9.70
N ARG A 155 -18.00 -13.63 -9.94
CA ARG A 155 -17.71 -12.24 -9.54
C ARG A 155 -17.12 -11.50 -10.72
N ARG A 156 -17.61 -10.29 -10.98
CA ARG A 156 -17.13 -9.49 -12.10
C ARG A 156 -15.97 -8.61 -11.65
N PRO A 157 -15.00 -8.31 -12.52
CA PRO A 157 -14.03 -7.27 -12.24
C PRO A 157 -14.72 -5.91 -12.04
N GLU A 158 -14.40 -5.21 -10.97
CA GLU A 158 -14.97 -3.91 -10.61
C GLU A 158 -13.85 -2.93 -10.29
N VAL A 159 -14.00 -1.68 -10.73
CA VAL A 159 -13.11 -0.61 -10.28
C VAL A 159 -13.53 -0.23 -8.87
N GLY A 160 -12.59 -0.22 -7.93
CA GLY A 160 -12.78 0.17 -6.55
C GLY A 160 -11.85 1.31 -6.18
N ASP A 161 -12.32 2.20 -5.32
CA ASP A 161 -11.63 3.44 -4.98
C ASP A 161 -11.82 3.82 -3.51
N THR A 162 -10.71 4.02 -2.80
CA THR A 162 -10.64 4.65 -1.47
C THR A 162 -9.59 5.77 -1.42
N GLY A 163 -9.29 6.36 -2.57
CA GLY A 163 -8.29 7.41 -2.77
C GLY A 163 -7.52 7.28 -4.10
N ALA A 164 -7.56 6.09 -4.70
CA ALA A 164 -7.03 5.79 -6.03
C ALA A 164 -7.87 4.67 -6.67
N GLU A 165 -8.15 4.77 -7.96
CA GLU A 165 -9.02 3.84 -8.69
C GLU A 165 -8.23 2.60 -9.14
N HIS A 166 -8.58 1.42 -8.60
CA HIS A 166 -7.93 0.15 -8.96
C HIS A 166 -8.95 -0.87 -9.48
N LEU A 167 -8.60 -1.58 -10.55
CA LEU A 167 -9.41 -2.68 -11.08
C LEU A 167 -9.22 -3.92 -10.20
N LEU A 168 -10.25 -4.27 -9.44
CA LEU A 168 -10.30 -5.46 -8.59
C LEU A 168 -10.72 -6.67 -9.44
N VAL A 169 -9.81 -7.63 -9.62
CA VAL A 169 -10.01 -8.76 -10.53
C VAL A 169 -10.09 -10.07 -9.74
N PRO A 170 -11.27 -10.71 -9.66
CA PRO A 170 -11.41 -11.96 -8.94
C PRO A 170 -10.88 -13.15 -9.76
N ALA A 171 -9.89 -13.86 -9.24
CA ALA A 171 -9.37 -15.13 -9.72
C ALA A 171 -10.04 -16.32 -9.01
N THR A 172 -10.06 -17.47 -9.67
CA THR A 172 -10.69 -18.69 -9.13
C THR A 172 -9.95 -19.28 -7.96
N THR A 173 -8.63 -19.37 -8.03
CA THR A 173 -7.78 -19.97 -7.00
C THR A 173 -6.52 -19.16 -6.75
N ARG A 174 -5.78 -19.55 -5.71
CA ARG A 174 -4.47 -18.95 -5.41
C ARG A 174 -3.45 -19.28 -6.51
N GLU A 175 -3.49 -20.48 -7.07
CA GLU A 175 -2.62 -20.90 -8.16
C GLU A 175 -2.86 -20.05 -9.41
N ALA A 176 -4.11 -19.64 -9.68
CA ALA A 176 -4.41 -18.71 -10.77
C ALA A 176 -3.82 -17.31 -10.52
N VAL A 177 -3.87 -16.81 -9.29
CA VAL A 177 -3.19 -15.55 -8.92
C VAL A 177 -1.68 -15.67 -9.10
N ASP A 178 -1.07 -16.77 -8.64
CA ASP A 178 0.37 -17.01 -8.71
C ASP A 178 0.86 -17.25 -10.15
N ALA A 179 0.04 -17.83 -11.02
CA ALA A 179 0.39 -18.09 -12.42
C ALA A 179 0.35 -16.84 -13.33
N ALA A 180 -0.22 -15.72 -12.86
CA ALA A 180 -0.35 -14.52 -13.66
C ALA A 180 1.02 -13.94 -14.05
N VAL A 181 1.19 -13.69 -15.35
CA VAL A 181 2.37 -13.03 -15.93
C VAL A 181 1.83 -11.96 -16.90
N PRO A 182 1.61 -10.73 -16.41
CA PRO A 182 0.93 -9.72 -17.22
C PRO A 182 1.76 -9.23 -18.41
N ASP A 183 1.11 -9.14 -19.57
CA ASP A 183 1.58 -8.29 -20.66
C ASP A 183 1.32 -6.84 -20.26
N GLN A 184 2.39 -6.09 -20.00
CA GLN A 184 2.32 -4.73 -19.48
C GLN A 184 1.57 -3.78 -20.42
N ALA A 185 1.72 -3.94 -21.73
CA ALA A 185 1.07 -3.07 -22.72
C ALA A 185 -0.43 -3.41 -22.85
N ALA A 186 -0.77 -4.69 -22.92
CA ALA A 186 -2.16 -5.14 -22.97
C ALA A 186 -2.90 -4.78 -21.67
N LEU A 187 -2.28 -4.99 -20.51
CA LEU A 187 -2.89 -4.67 -19.22
C LEU A 187 -3.10 -3.16 -19.08
N LYS A 188 -2.13 -2.34 -19.53
CA LYS A 188 -2.29 -0.88 -19.56
C LYS A 188 -3.49 -0.44 -20.42
N ALA A 189 -3.73 -1.07 -21.55
CA ALA A 189 -4.90 -0.79 -22.40
C ALA A 189 -6.22 -1.17 -21.70
N VAL A 190 -6.26 -2.32 -21.03
CA VAL A 190 -7.40 -2.76 -20.21
C VAL A 190 -7.69 -1.76 -19.09
N LEU A 191 -6.66 -1.35 -18.35
CA LEU A 191 -6.77 -0.38 -17.26
C LEU A 191 -7.25 0.99 -17.75
N ALA A 192 -6.75 1.47 -18.89
CA ALA A 192 -7.23 2.70 -19.51
C ALA A 192 -8.72 2.61 -19.90
N GLY A 193 -9.17 1.47 -20.43
CA GLY A 193 -10.58 1.23 -20.75
C GLY A 193 -11.47 1.11 -19.51
N ALA A 194 -10.91 0.64 -18.40
CA ALA A 194 -11.62 0.56 -17.12
C ALA A 194 -11.65 1.90 -16.36
N GLY A 195 -10.75 2.84 -16.66
CA GLY A 195 -10.53 4.04 -15.83
C GLY A 195 -9.87 3.69 -14.50
N ALA A 196 -8.90 2.77 -14.51
CA ALA A 196 -8.16 2.36 -13.31
C ALA A 196 -6.66 2.61 -13.47
N GLU A 197 -5.99 2.92 -12.37
CA GLU A 197 -4.54 3.13 -12.31
C GLU A 197 -3.79 1.80 -12.23
N GLY A 198 -4.29 0.85 -11.43
CA GLY A 198 -3.67 -0.45 -11.22
C GLY A 198 -4.65 -1.62 -11.29
N CYS A 199 -4.10 -2.82 -11.44
CA CYS A 199 -4.84 -4.08 -11.43
C CYS A 199 -4.54 -4.84 -10.15
N TYR A 200 -5.57 -5.13 -9.36
CA TYR A 200 -5.47 -5.93 -8.15
C TYR A 200 -6.12 -7.30 -8.36
N LEU A 201 -5.32 -8.26 -8.78
CA LEU A 201 -5.73 -9.64 -9.01
C LEU A 201 -5.79 -10.36 -7.66
N TYR A 202 -6.97 -10.84 -7.27
CA TYR A 202 -7.18 -11.43 -5.95
C TYR A 202 -8.01 -12.72 -6.02
N THR A 203 -7.86 -13.58 -5.03
CA THR A 203 -8.81 -14.66 -4.76
C THR A 203 -9.28 -14.60 -3.31
N ALA A 204 -10.55 -14.90 -3.09
CA ALA A 204 -11.10 -15.14 -1.75
C ALA A 204 -11.19 -16.65 -1.42
N ALA A 205 -10.72 -17.53 -2.31
CA ALA A 205 -10.60 -18.96 -2.07
C ALA A 205 -9.33 -19.24 -1.25
N VAL A 206 -9.38 -18.86 0.02
CA VAL A 206 -8.28 -19.01 0.98
C VAL A 206 -8.66 -20.01 2.07
N ASP A 207 -7.65 -20.58 2.74
CA ASP A 207 -7.87 -21.48 3.88
C ASP A 207 -8.51 -20.70 5.04
N PRO A 208 -9.72 -21.07 5.51
CA PRO A 208 -10.38 -20.37 6.62
C PRO A 208 -9.56 -20.37 7.92
N SER A 209 -8.66 -21.34 8.11
CA SER A 209 -7.79 -21.43 9.29
C SER A 209 -6.60 -20.46 9.24
N SER A 210 -6.30 -19.86 8.08
CA SER A 210 -5.20 -18.89 7.92
C SER A 210 -5.47 -17.54 8.60
N GLY A 211 -6.74 -17.24 8.89
CA GLY A 211 -7.17 -15.90 9.33
C GLY A 211 -7.08 -14.83 8.24
N THR A 212 -6.83 -15.22 7.00
CA THR A 212 -6.79 -14.35 5.82
C THR A 212 -8.12 -14.44 5.07
N HIS A 213 -8.56 -13.33 4.47
CA HIS A 213 -9.82 -13.24 3.72
C HIS A 213 -9.60 -13.22 2.20
N ALA A 214 -8.43 -12.75 1.76
CA ALA A 214 -8.03 -12.80 0.36
C ALA A 214 -6.52 -12.89 0.19
N TYR A 215 -6.09 -13.47 -0.92
CA TYR A 215 -4.72 -13.46 -1.40
C TYR A 215 -4.67 -12.69 -2.73
N ALA A 216 -3.70 -11.78 -2.88
CA ALA A 216 -3.67 -10.87 -4.01
C ALA A 216 -2.26 -10.56 -4.53
N ARG A 217 -2.21 -10.06 -5.76
CA ARG A 217 -1.05 -9.46 -6.43
C ARG A 217 -1.49 -8.16 -7.09
N PHE A 218 -0.63 -7.15 -7.03
CA PHE A 218 -0.91 -5.83 -7.58
C PHE A 218 0.05 -5.48 -8.71
N PHE A 219 -0.50 -5.15 -9.87
CA PHE A 219 0.25 -4.78 -11.07
C PHE A 219 -0.10 -3.35 -11.47
N ASN A 220 0.89 -2.50 -11.72
CA ASN A 220 0.64 -1.08 -12.02
C ASN A 220 1.49 -0.57 -13.19
N PRO A 221 1.22 -1.06 -14.42
CA PRO A 221 1.95 -0.64 -15.62
C PRO A 221 1.74 0.83 -15.99
N THR A 222 0.75 1.52 -15.41
CA THR A 222 0.47 2.93 -15.75
C THR A 222 1.57 3.86 -15.27
N VAL A 223 2.22 3.51 -14.16
CA VAL A 223 3.35 4.25 -13.56
C VAL A 223 4.69 3.51 -13.67
N GLY A 224 4.75 2.44 -14.47
CA GLY A 224 5.98 1.68 -14.72
C GLY A 224 6.35 0.69 -13.60
N ILE A 225 5.44 0.40 -12.68
CA ILE A 225 5.64 -0.62 -11.63
C ILE A 225 5.10 -1.95 -12.15
N ALA A 226 6.00 -2.92 -12.34
CA ALA A 226 5.61 -4.25 -12.79
C ALA A 226 4.72 -4.97 -11.77
N GLU A 227 5.15 -5.02 -10.50
CA GLU A 227 4.39 -5.60 -9.38
C GLU A 227 4.81 -4.95 -8.06
N ASP A 228 3.85 -4.65 -7.18
CA ASP A 228 4.08 -4.05 -5.87
C ASP A 228 3.93 -5.10 -4.74
N PRO A 229 4.81 -5.15 -3.71
CA PRO A 229 4.73 -6.14 -2.64
C PRO A 229 3.51 -6.01 -1.72
N ALA A 230 3.05 -4.77 -1.45
CA ALA A 230 1.89 -4.54 -0.59
C ALA A 230 1.23 -3.19 -0.88
N THR A 231 -0.03 -3.20 -1.30
CA THR A 231 -0.71 -2.02 -1.84
C THR A 231 -1.94 -1.64 -1.03
N GLY A 232 -1.76 -0.78 -0.03
CA GLY A 232 -2.85 -0.33 0.85
C GLY A 232 -4.01 0.34 0.12
N THR A 233 -3.73 1.11 -0.94
CA THR A 233 -4.73 1.80 -1.77
C THR A 233 -5.64 0.84 -2.54
N ALA A 234 -5.16 -0.36 -2.88
CA ALA A 234 -5.97 -1.40 -3.51
C ALA A 234 -6.62 -2.35 -2.49
N ALA A 235 -5.99 -2.56 -1.33
CA ALA A 235 -6.51 -3.36 -0.23
C ALA A 235 -7.78 -2.77 0.40
N GLY A 236 -7.85 -1.44 0.52
CA GLY A 236 -9.02 -0.71 0.99
C GLY A 236 -10.33 -1.06 0.27
N PRO A 237 -10.43 -0.78 -1.04
CA PRO A 237 -11.63 -1.08 -1.80
C PRO A 237 -11.88 -2.58 -1.92
N LEU A 238 -10.83 -3.42 -1.94
CA LEU A 238 -11.03 -4.88 -1.88
C LEU A 238 -11.67 -5.31 -0.56
N ALA A 239 -11.24 -4.80 0.59
CA ALA A 239 -11.85 -5.12 1.87
C ALA A 239 -13.33 -4.68 1.91
N ALA A 240 -13.64 -3.50 1.37
CA ALA A 240 -15.02 -3.03 1.25
C ALA A 240 -15.86 -3.94 0.33
N LEU A 241 -15.27 -4.40 -0.78
CA LEU A 241 -15.90 -5.37 -1.70
C LEU A 241 -16.19 -6.70 -1.00
N LEU A 242 -15.25 -7.23 -0.22
CA LEU A 242 -15.40 -8.48 0.53
C LEU A 242 -16.48 -8.38 1.61
N VAL A 243 -16.56 -7.24 2.32
CA VAL A 243 -17.64 -6.98 3.29
C VAL A 243 -18.99 -6.87 2.59
N ARG A 244 -19.06 -6.11 1.49
CA ARG A 244 -20.28 -5.95 0.68
C ARG A 244 -20.82 -7.29 0.16
N ASP A 245 -19.93 -8.18 -0.24
CA ASP A 245 -20.27 -9.50 -0.79
C ASP A 245 -20.49 -10.57 0.31
N GLY A 246 -20.42 -10.20 1.60
CA GLY A 246 -20.67 -11.10 2.73
C GLY A 246 -19.54 -12.10 3.02
N LEU A 247 -18.33 -11.84 2.51
CA LEU A 247 -17.15 -12.68 2.69
C LEU A 247 -16.28 -12.25 3.88
N ALA A 248 -16.55 -11.07 4.41
CA ALA A 248 -15.96 -10.54 5.62
C ALA A 248 -17.04 -9.81 6.43
N ALA A 249 -16.86 -9.73 7.75
CA ALA A 249 -17.79 -9.04 8.63
C ALA A 249 -17.45 -7.54 8.71
N ALA A 250 -18.47 -6.68 8.62
CA ALA A 250 -18.32 -5.25 8.89
C ALA A 250 -17.84 -5.01 10.33
N GLY A 251 -16.98 -4.01 10.52
CA GLY A 251 -16.36 -3.65 11.81
C GLY A 251 -15.26 -4.61 12.28
N ALA A 252 -15.09 -5.79 11.65
CA ALA A 252 -14.02 -6.71 11.95
C ALA A 252 -12.79 -6.49 11.03
N PRO A 253 -11.59 -6.90 11.45
CA PRO A 253 -10.41 -6.85 10.60
C PRO A 253 -10.54 -7.78 9.38
N VAL A 254 -10.39 -7.21 8.19
CA VAL A 254 -10.23 -7.91 6.92
C VAL A 254 -8.74 -8.00 6.62
N VAL A 255 -8.23 -9.22 6.50
CA VAL A 255 -6.81 -9.48 6.28
C VAL A 255 -6.59 -9.92 4.84
N ILE A 256 -5.71 -9.21 4.13
CA ILE A 256 -5.34 -9.49 2.74
C ILE A 256 -3.84 -9.79 2.69
N GLU A 257 -3.49 -10.93 2.12
CA GLU A 257 -2.09 -11.32 1.88
C GLU A 257 -1.63 -10.88 0.49
N GLN A 258 -0.42 -10.32 0.40
CA GLN A 258 0.20 -9.87 -0.86
C GLN A 258 1.71 -10.13 -0.86
N GLY A 259 2.33 -10.09 -2.05
CA GLY A 259 3.79 -10.00 -2.22
C GLY A 259 4.56 -11.31 -2.08
N ARG A 260 3.86 -12.44 -1.90
CA ARG A 260 4.48 -13.76 -1.70
C ARG A 260 5.23 -14.24 -2.96
N SER A 261 4.69 -13.97 -4.15
CA SER A 261 5.35 -14.18 -5.46
C SER A 261 6.70 -13.46 -5.56
N LEU A 262 6.81 -12.29 -4.94
CA LEU A 262 8.03 -11.45 -4.92
C LEU A 262 9.01 -11.85 -3.80
N GLY A 263 8.70 -12.89 -3.01
CA GLY A 263 9.48 -13.23 -1.81
C GLY A 263 9.31 -12.21 -0.67
N ARG A 264 8.33 -11.31 -0.78
CA ARG A 264 8.05 -10.22 0.16
C ARG A 264 6.65 -10.36 0.76
N PRO A 265 6.39 -11.44 1.54
CA PRO A 265 5.07 -11.70 2.08
C PRO A 265 4.64 -10.56 2.99
N SER A 266 3.41 -10.10 2.80
CA SER A 266 2.83 -8.94 3.47
C SER A 266 1.42 -9.27 3.96
N ARG A 267 1.05 -8.75 5.13
CA ARG A 267 -0.32 -8.82 5.65
C ARG A 267 -0.87 -7.41 5.80
N ILE A 268 -1.88 -7.10 4.99
CA ILE A 268 -2.55 -5.81 4.99
C ILE A 268 -3.86 -5.97 5.74
N VAL A 269 -4.05 -5.19 6.81
CA VAL A 269 -5.25 -5.26 7.64
C VAL A 269 -6.11 -4.04 7.39
N VAL A 270 -7.36 -4.26 7.01
CA VAL A 270 -8.32 -3.18 6.76
C VAL A 270 -9.58 -3.44 7.58
N THR A 271 -10.05 -2.44 8.31
CA THR A 271 -11.37 -2.48 8.94
C THR A 271 -12.32 -1.62 8.12
N VAL A 272 -13.47 -2.19 7.76
CA VAL A 272 -14.54 -1.48 7.03
C VAL A 272 -15.80 -1.47 7.88
N ASP A 273 -16.33 -0.28 8.18
CA ASP A 273 -17.57 -0.10 8.93
C ASP A 273 -18.40 1.03 8.30
N GLY A 274 -19.47 0.65 7.60
CA GLY A 274 -20.20 1.57 6.73
C GLY A 274 -19.29 2.20 5.66
N ASP A 275 -19.23 3.53 5.65
CA ASP A 275 -18.39 4.30 4.73
C ASP A 275 -16.93 4.47 5.22
N ARG A 276 -16.61 4.02 6.44
CA ARG A 276 -15.29 4.18 7.02
C ARG A 276 -14.38 3.03 6.63
N VAL A 277 -13.21 3.35 6.08
CA VAL A 277 -12.16 2.39 5.72
C VAL A 277 -10.89 2.77 6.46
N ALA A 278 -10.42 1.88 7.34
CA ALA A 278 -9.24 2.10 8.16
C ALA A 278 -8.16 1.06 7.83
N LEU A 279 -7.06 1.51 7.25
CA LEU A 279 -5.89 0.70 6.93
C LEU A 279 -4.97 0.65 8.15
N THR A 280 -4.67 -0.54 8.65
CA THR A 280 -3.78 -0.76 9.78
C THR A 280 -2.60 -1.63 9.37
N GLY A 281 -1.40 -1.25 9.79
CA GLY A 281 -0.22 -2.06 9.57
C GLY A 281 0.87 -1.85 10.61
N SER A 282 1.77 -2.81 10.66
CA SER A 282 3.02 -2.77 11.42
C SER A 282 4.20 -2.83 10.47
N GLY A 283 5.40 -2.71 11.00
CA GLY A 283 6.61 -2.90 10.23
C GLY A 283 7.83 -3.01 11.11
N VAL A 284 8.95 -3.27 10.48
CA VAL A 284 10.22 -3.50 11.16
C VAL A 284 11.32 -2.67 10.50
N VAL A 285 12.23 -2.14 11.32
CA VAL A 285 13.47 -1.55 10.79
C VAL A 285 14.38 -2.70 10.36
N ALA A 286 14.62 -2.81 9.06
CA ALA A 286 15.43 -3.85 8.45
C ALA A 286 16.91 -3.47 8.33
N ALA A 287 17.20 -2.17 8.17
CA ALA A 287 18.56 -1.64 8.10
C ALA A 287 18.61 -0.17 8.53
N ALA A 288 19.80 0.31 8.86
CA ALA A 288 20.08 1.73 9.06
C ALA A 288 21.51 2.03 8.60
N GLY A 289 21.77 3.26 8.19
CA GLY A 289 23.07 3.67 7.69
C GLY A 289 23.19 5.17 7.47
N THR A 290 24.28 5.57 6.81
CA THR A 290 24.61 6.97 6.51
C THR A 290 25.00 7.10 5.04
N LEU A 291 24.42 8.07 4.34
CA LEU A 291 24.89 8.52 3.03
C LEU A 291 25.95 9.60 3.20
N PHE A 292 27.00 9.56 2.39
CA PHE A 292 28.07 10.57 2.38
C PHE A 292 27.95 11.42 1.10
N LEU A 293 27.31 12.58 1.20
CA LEU A 293 27.02 13.50 0.09
C LEU A 293 27.99 14.69 0.00
#